data_AF-A0A7C1V964-F1
#
_entry.id   AF-A0A7C1V964-F1
#
_cell.length_a   1.000
_cell.length_b   1.000
_cell.length_c   1.000
_cell.angle_alpha   90.00
_cell.angle_beta   90.00
_cell.angle_gamma   90.00
#
_symmetry.space_group_name_H-M   'P 1'
#
loop_
_entity.id
_entity.type
_entity.pdbx_description
1 polymer ?
#
loop_
_entity_poly.entity_id
_entity_poly.type
_entity_poly.pdbx_seq_one_letter_code
_entity_poly.pdbx_strand_id
1 'polypeptide(L)'
;MPIGFLVMKWDTRAGAVILARYPEDTSLDENTLMQVTSAHEYSAESGFTSLMVGSINITSYFTGPEEGYYFLLLLNLDEDSDSYEDGLRDTSQTILLNLKDDAYIDLIPSLFTRLSVFPRLVEEQRLALIYSNKIKRVILNRLRDEGVISKSELMIWAKDIYKEEIVDLEGMIMDLIKKGLVKEGSVKGLPSELIFLIYDIIATRTPPVKLFDDPSSRGLPAHLVEDYRNEINIYFKSYKPTEDDNVKLAEIFNDPQTYETLRLLRTAIVTKNDIEKLKKKGVDDIDFVLKALWDAQMIHAFQDERKNEYYALVSDFYIKRIFPKYLMNVIKREYEQKSKANQVLVEYINVLESTYLSRKETAKIKAEEL
;
A
#
# COMPACT_ATOMS: atom_id res chain seq x y z
N MET A 1 12.71 -5.50 -15.76
CA MET A 1 11.45 -5.83 -15.07
C MET A 1 11.62 -7.19 -14.41
N PRO A 2 10.81 -7.55 -13.39
CA PRO A 2 10.86 -8.89 -12.85
C PRO A 2 10.48 -9.92 -13.91
N ILE A 3 11.14 -11.07 -13.89
CA ILE A 3 10.98 -12.15 -14.87
C ILE A 3 10.37 -13.41 -14.26
N GLY A 4 10.36 -13.52 -12.93
CA GLY A 4 9.72 -14.62 -12.24
C GLY A 4 9.64 -14.38 -10.74
N PHE A 5 8.77 -15.13 -10.07
CA PHE A 5 8.57 -15.12 -8.64
C PHE A 5 8.37 -16.54 -8.14
N LEU A 6 9.00 -16.88 -7.01
CA LEU A 6 8.97 -18.21 -6.43
C LEU A 6 8.68 -18.12 -4.93
N VAL A 7 7.88 -19.07 -4.46
CA VAL A 7 7.72 -19.38 -3.04
C VAL A 7 8.45 -20.68 -2.78
N MET A 8 9.38 -20.67 -1.84
CA MET A 8 10.23 -21.79 -1.50
C MET A 8 10.17 -22.05 0.01
N LYS A 9 10.33 -23.31 0.42
CA LYS A 9 10.51 -23.70 1.81
C LYS A 9 11.69 -24.64 1.93
N TRP A 10 12.42 -24.54 3.04
CA TRP A 10 13.46 -25.50 3.36
C TRP A 10 12.86 -26.77 3.99
N ASP A 11 13.11 -27.92 3.39
CA ASP A 11 12.76 -29.23 3.92
C ASP A 11 14.02 -29.97 4.40
N THR A 12 13.99 -30.49 5.62
CA THR A 12 15.15 -31.18 6.23
C THR A 12 15.63 -32.44 5.49
N ARG A 13 14.79 -33.02 4.62
CA ARG A 13 15.10 -34.24 3.85
C ARG A 13 15.32 -33.94 2.37
N ALA A 14 14.49 -33.08 1.80
CA ALA A 14 14.50 -32.76 0.37
C ALA A 14 15.33 -31.51 0.02
N GLY A 15 15.80 -30.74 1.02
CA GLY A 15 16.49 -29.48 0.80
C GLY A 15 15.52 -28.36 0.40
N ALA A 16 15.93 -27.51 -0.53
CA ALA A 16 15.10 -26.41 -1.02
C ALA A 16 13.94 -26.91 -1.91
N VAL A 17 12.70 -26.70 -1.48
CA VAL A 17 11.49 -27.11 -2.21
C VAL A 17 10.73 -25.88 -2.70
N ILE A 18 10.49 -25.78 -4.01
CA ILE A 18 9.63 -24.75 -4.60
C ILE A 18 8.17 -25.18 -4.42
N LEU A 19 7.39 -24.34 -3.73
CA LEU A 19 5.98 -24.56 -3.45
C LEU A 19 5.07 -23.93 -4.52
N ALA A 20 5.45 -22.74 -5.00
CA ALA A 20 4.73 -22.04 -6.06
C ALA A 20 5.70 -21.22 -6.90
N ARG A 21 5.31 -20.96 -8.15
CA ARG A 21 6.10 -20.15 -9.08
C ARG A 21 5.20 -19.46 -10.11
N TYR A 22 5.65 -18.31 -10.57
CA TYR A 22 5.04 -17.63 -11.69
C TYR A 22 6.06 -16.77 -12.44
N PRO A 23 6.10 -16.80 -13.78
CA PRO A 23 5.38 -17.72 -14.67
C PRO A 23 5.67 -19.22 -14.39
N GLU A 24 4.82 -20.13 -14.84
CA GLU A 24 4.90 -21.57 -14.51
C GLU A 24 6.20 -22.24 -14.98
N ASP A 25 6.82 -21.72 -16.03
CA ASP A 25 8.09 -22.16 -16.60
C ASP A 25 9.31 -21.60 -15.85
N THR A 26 9.10 -20.73 -14.86
CA THR A 26 10.19 -20.22 -14.02
C THR A 26 10.86 -21.36 -13.26
N SER A 27 12.18 -21.46 -13.36
CA SER A 27 12.97 -22.45 -12.64
C SER A 27 14.33 -21.89 -12.24
N LEU A 28 14.80 -22.30 -11.07
CA LEU A 28 16.19 -22.12 -10.63
C LEU A 28 16.80 -23.50 -10.42
N ASP A 29 18.10 -23.63 -10.66
CA ASP A 29 18.82 -24.85 -10.32
C ASP A 29 19.05 -24.97 -8.81
N GLU A 30 19.32 -26.20 -8.34
CA GLU A 30 19.51 -26.50 -6.92
C GLU A 30 20.67 -25.69 -6.30
N ASN A 31 21.73 -25.45 -7.08
CA ASN A 31 22.88 -24.66 -6.64
C ASN A 31 22.49 -23.21 -6.32
N THR A 32 21.64 -22.62 -7.16
CA THR A 32 21.14 -21.26 -6.98
C THR A 32 20.21 -21.17 -5.79
N LEU A 33 19.31 -22.14 -5.62
CA LEU A 33 18.43 -22.21 -4.44
C LEU A 33 19.26 -22.33 -3.15
N MET A 34 20.30 -23.18 -3.15
CA MET A 34 21.22 -23.28 -2.01
C MET A 34 21.96 -21.96 -1.73
N GLN A 35 22.42 -21.25 -2.75
CA GLN A 35 23.07 -19.94 -2.57
C GLN A 35 22.14 -18.92 -1.92
N VAL A 36 20.86 -18.89 -2.31
CA VAL A 36 19.84 -18.03 -1.68
C VAL A 36 19.66 -18.40 -0.21
N THR A 37 19.51 -19.69 0.11
CA THR A 37 19.39 -20.16 1.49
C THR A 37 20.60 -19.77 2.32
N SER A 38 21.82 -20.04 1.84
CA SER A 38 23.05 -19.71 2.55
C SER A 38 23.23 -18.21 2.79
N ALA A 39 22.72 -17.36 1.89
CA ALA A 39 22.78 -15.91 2.04
C ALA A 39 21.94 -15.42 3.24
N HIS A 40 20.81 -16.08 3.54
CA HIS A 40 19.97 -15.79 4.71
C HIS A 40 20.43 -16.54 5.98
N GLU A 41 20.97 -17.75 5.87
CA GLU A 41 21.50 -18.48 7.03
C GLU A 41 22.65 -17.74 7.72
N TYR A 42 23.38 -16.89 6.98
CA TYR A 42 24.44 -16.06 7.55
C TYR A 42 23.91 -15.04 8.58
N SER A 43 22.72 -14.47 8.36
CA SER A 43 22.10 -13.54 9.32
C SER A 43 21.32 -14.26 10.41
N ALA A 44 20.79 -15.46 10.13
CA ALA A 44 19.90 -16.23 11.01
C ALA A 44 18.64 -15.48 11.47
N GLU A 45 18.29 -14.39 10.79
CA GLU A 45 17.16 -13.51 11.09
C GLU A 45 16.26 -13.40 9.87
N SER A 46 14.98 -13.08 10.08
CA SER A 46 14.08 -12.72 8.99
C SER A 46 14.60 -11.46 8.30
N GLY A 47 14.45 -11.37 6.98
CA GLY A 47 15.00 -10.24 6.28
C GLY A 47 15.04 -10.34 4.79
N PHE A 48 15.51 -9.24 4.20
CA PHE A 48 15.68 -9.07 2.77
C PHE A 48 17.14 -9.25 2.40
N THR A 49 17.39 -9.98 1.32
CA THR A 49 18.73 -10.17 0.74
C THR A 49 18.64 -10.16 -0.77
N SER A 50 19.65 -9.59 -1.42
CA SER A 50 19.83 -9.65 -2.87
C SER A 50 21.14 -10.37 -3.22
N LEU A 51 21.13 -11.09 -4.34
CA LEU A 51 22.29 -11.82 -4.86
C LEU A 51 22.26 -11.85 -6.38
N MET A 52 23.42 -11.66 -7.00
CA MET A 52 23.58 -11.75 -8.44
C MET A 52 24.11 -13.15 -8.79
N VAL A 53 23.38 -13.88 -9.63
CA VAL A 53 23.75 -15.22 -10.09
C VAL A 53 23.75 -15.23 -11.60
N GLY A 54 24.93 -15.33 -12.20
CA GLY A 54 25.08 -15.25 -13.66
C GLY A 54 24.55 -13.92 -14.21
N SER A 55 23.47 -13.98 -14.99
CA SER A 55 22.83 -12.82 -15.60
C SER A 55 21.47 -12.46 -14.98
N ILE A 56 21.18 -12.93 -13.77
CA ILE A 56 19.96 -12.60 -13.03
C ILE A 56 20.30 -12.01 -11.67
N ASN A 57 19.54 -10.99 -11.27
CA ASN A 57 19.52 -10.49 -9.91
C ASN A 57 18.38 -11.20 -9.19
N ILE A 58 18.68 -11.88 -8.09
CA ILE A 58 17.68 -12.54 -7.26
C ILE A 58 17.52 -11.71 -6.01
N THR A 59 16.30 -11.26 -5.79
CA THR A 59 15.91 -10.56 -4.58
C THR A 59 15.05 -11.49 -3.75
N SER A 60 15.29 -11.59 -2.46
CA SER A 60 14.64 -12.59 -1.62
C SER A 60 14.27 -12.07 -0.25
N TYR A 61 13.11 -12.51 0.25
CA TYR A 61 12.67 -12.29 1.62
C TYR A 61 12.57 -13.63 2.35
N PHE A 62 13.23 -13.73 3.51
CA PHE A 62 13.19 -14.89 4.39
C PHE A 62 12.39 -14.57 5.65
N THR A 63 11.52 -15.49 6.05
CA THR A 63 10.63 -15.30 7.22
C THR A 63 11.28 -15.64 8.55
N GLY A 64 12.55 -16.04 8.55
CA GLY A 64 13.22 -16.53 9.75
C GLY A 64 13.02 -18.04 9.96
N PRO A 65 13.77 -18.62 10.91
CA PRO A 65 13.87 -20.06 11.11
C PRO A 65 12.60 -20.71 11.65
N GLU A 66 11.71 -19.97 12.32
CA GLU A 66 10.44 -20.50 12.84
C GLU A 66 9.51 -20.92 11.69
N GLU A 67 9.36 -20.05 10.69
CA GLU A 67 8.45 -20.26 9.56
C GLU A 67 9.13 -20.93 8.36
N GLY A 68 10.40 -20.59 8.09
CA GLY A 68 11.23 -21.26 7.10
C GLY A 68 10.87 -21.02 5.64
N TYR A 69 10.10 -19.97 5.32
CA TYR A 69 9.70 -19.61 3.95
C TYR A 69 10.64 -18.58 3.33
N TYR A 70 10.83 -18.73 2.02
CA TYR A 70 11.60 -17.85 1.17
C TYR A 70 10.74 -17.38 0.00
N PHE A 71 10.75 -16.08 -0.26
CA PHE A 71 10.04 -15.45 -1.36
C PHE A 71 11.06 -14.84 -2.29
N LEU A 72 11.22 -15.38 -3.49
CA LEU A 72 12.26 -15.00 -4.43
C LEU A 72 11.63 -14.26 -5.62
N LEU A 73 12.10 -13.06 -5.90
CA LEU A 73 11.80 -12.29 -7.09
C LEU A 73 13.03 -12.31 -8.00
N LEU A 74 12.86 -12.82 -9.22
CA LEU A 74 13.90 -12.84 -10.24
C LEU A 74 13.82 -11.56 -11.05
N LEU A 75 14.94 -10.86 -11.11
CA LEU A 75 15.08 -9.57 -11.76
C LEU A 75 16.12 -9.65 -12.89
N ASN A 76 15.92 -8.82 -13.90
CA ASN A 76 16.97 -8.51 -14.86
C ASN A 76 18.11 -7.73 -14.18
N LEU A 77 19.30 -7.73 -14.79
CA LEU A 77 20.49 -7.04 -14.28
C LEU A 77 20.34 -5.51 -14.15
N ASP A 78 19.41 -4.91 -14.90
CA ASP A 78 19.16 -3.47 -14.92
C ASP A 78 18.21 -3.00 -13.80
N GLU A 79 17.55 -3.94 -13.11
CA GLU A 79 16.64 -3.61 -12.01
C GLU A 79 17.39 -3.51 -10.67
N ASP A 80 16.99 -2.52 -9.89
CA ASP A 80 17.48 -2.31 -8.52
C ASP A 80 16.70 -3.18 -7.54
N SER A 81 17.38 -4.12 -6.88
CA SER A 81 16.78 -5.04 -5.91
C SER A 81 16.11 -4.31 -4.76
N ASP A 82 16.75 -3.28 -4.22
CA ASP A 82 16.29 -2.59 -3.00
C ASP A 82 14.94 -1.89 -3.24
N SER A 83 14.67 -1.50 -4.48
CA SER A 83 13.40 -0.90 -4.89
C SER A 83 12.19 -1.83 -4.73
N TYR A 84 12.41 -3.14 -4.58
CA TYR A 84 11.38 -4.17 -4.39
C TYR A 84 11.23 -4.64 -2.94
N GLU A 85 12.09 -4.25 -2.01
CA GLU A 85 12.12 -4.77 -0.63
C GLU A 85 10.74 -4.73 0.04
N ASP A 86 10.15 -3.53 0.14
CA ASP A 86 8.88 -3.34 0.84
C ASP A 86 7.74 -4.10 0.15
N GLY A 87 7.76 -4.15 -1.20
CA GLY A 87 6.75 -4.85 -1.98
C GLY A 87 6.84 -6.37 -1.79
N LEU A 88 8.05 -6.91 -1.74
CA LEU A 88 8.31 -8.33 -1.50
C LEU A 88 7.91 -8.72 -0.09
N ARG A 89 8.18 -7.87 0.91
CA ARG A 89 7.70 -8.07 2.29
C ARG A 89 6.17 -8.08 2.36
N ASP A 90 5.49 -7.09 1.80
CA ASP A 90 4.02 -7.03 1.79
C ASP A 90 3.39 -8.24 1.06
N THR A 91 4.00 -8.65 -0.05
CA THR A 91 3.59 -9.85 -0.80
C THR A 91 3.78 -11.12 0.01
N SER A 92 4.94 -11.26 0.68
CA SER A 92 5.21 -12.40 1.56
C SER A 92 4.16 -12.51 2.65
N GLN A 93 3.79 -11.41 3.31
CA GLN A 93 2.77 -11.40 4.35
C GLN A 93 1.41 -11.84 3.82
N THR A 94 1.03 -11.37 2.64
CA THR A 94 -0.23 -11.79 2.00
C THR A 94 -0.24 -13.30 1.74
N ILE A 95 0.89 -13.87 1.31
CA ILE A 95 1.01 -15.33 1.11
C ILE A 95 0.94 -16.06 2.45
N LEU A 96 1.67 -15.59 3.47
CA LEU A 96 1.69 -16.19 4.81
C LEU A 96 0.29 -16.29 5.42
N LEU A 97 -0.51 -15.22 5.30
CA LEU A 97 -1.90 -15.17 5.77
C LEU A 97 -2.84 -16.15 5.03
N ASN A 98 -2.45 -16.59 3.83
CA ASN A 98 -3.24 -17.48 2.98
C ASN A 98 -2.55 -18.84 2.77
N LEU A 99 -1.59 -19.21 3.64
CA LEU A 99 -0.91 -20.51 3.59
C LEU A 99 -1.86 -21.67 3.84
N LYS A 100 -2.87 -21.47 4.69
CA LYS A 100 -3.83 -22.50 5.03
C LYS A 100 -4.64 -22.89 3.79
N ASP A 101 -4.75 -24.19 3.55
CA ASP A 101 -5.47 -24.78 2.42
C ASP A 101 -4.92 -24.36 1.03
N ASP A 102 -3.67 -23.90 0.97
CA ASP A 102 -2.96 -23.48 -0.26
C ASP A 102 -3.66 -22.36 -1.06
N ALA A 103 -4.55 -21.59 -0.42
CA ALA A 103 -5.30 -20.51 -1.06
C ALA A 103 -4.41 -19.42 -1.68
N TYR A 104 -3.17 -19.29 -1.21
CA TYR A 104 -2.19 -18.36 -1.77
C TYR A 104 -1.78 -18.68 -3.22
N ILE A 105 -1.88 -19.94 -3.67
CA ILE A 105 -1.43 -20.35 -5.02
C ILE A 105 -2.16 -19.55 -6.10
N ASP A 106 -3.47 -19.41 -5.95
CA ASP A 106 -4.32 -18.64 -6.88
C ASP A 106 -4.00 -17.14 -6.86
N LEU A 107 -3.39 -16.63 -5.78
CA LEU A 107 -3.01 -15.23 -5.64
C LEU A 107 -1.68 -14.91 -6.33
N ILE A 108 -0.80 -15.90 -6.55
CA ILE A 108 0.57 -15.70 -7.05
C ILE A 108 0.63 -14.85 -8.33
N PRO A 109 -0.17 -15.09 -9.39
CA PRO A 109 -0.11 -14.26 -10.60
C PRO A 109 -0.43 -12.79 -10.34
N SER A 110 -1.43 -12.54 -9.50
CA SER A 110 -1.86 -11.17 -9.15
C SER A 110 -0.80 -10.45 -8.31
N LEU A 111 -0.18 -11.18 -7.36
CA LEU A 111 0.88 -10.66 -6.49
C LEU A 111 2.14 -10.35 -7.30
N PHE A 112 2.53 -11.21 -8.24
CA PHE A 112 3.64 -10.95 -9.15
C PHE A 112 3.40 -9.71 -10.02
N THR A 113 2.19 -9.52 -10.52
CA THR A 113 1.82 -8.35 -11.32
C THR A 113 1.96 -7.06 -10.49
N ARG A 114 1.49 -7.07 -9.24
CA ARG A 114 1.65 -5.94 -8.31
C ARG A 114 3.11 -5.67 -7.98
N LEU A 115 3.89 -6.71 -7.68
CA LEU A 115 5.34 -6.60 -7.46
C LEU A 115 6.06 -5.99 -8.65
N SER A 116 5.68 -6.39 -9.87
CA SER A 116 6.33 -5.93 -11.11
C SER A 116 6.26 -4.43 -11.33
N VAL A 117 5.21 -3.77 -10.82
CA VAL A 117 5.05 -2.32 -10.91
C VAL A 117 5.43 -1.59 -9.61
N PHE A 118 5.77 -2.32 -8.54
CA PHE A 118 5.97 -1.77 -7.20
C PHE A 118 6.97 -0.58 -7.14
N PRO A 119 8.15 -0.64 -7.79
CA PRO A 119 9.10 0.48 -7.76
C PRO A 119 8.52 1.76 -8.37
N ARG A 120 7.55 1.63 -9.28
CA ARG A 120 6.95 2.72 -10.04
C ARG A 120 5.66 3.27 -9.41
N LEU A 121 5.24 2.72 -8.27
CA LEU A 121 4.06 3.20 -7.57
C LEU A 121 4.25 4.65 -7.13
N VAL A 122 3.24 5.47 -7.41
CA VAL A 122 3.18 6.85 -6.94
C VAL A 122 2.80 6.89 -5.47
N GLU A 123 3.09 8.01 -4.79
CA GLU A 123 2.81 8.19 -3.35
C GLU A 123 1.36 7.82 -2.96
N GLU A 124 0.39 8.15 -3.80
CA GLU A 124 -1.03 7.83 -3.57
C GLU A 124 -1.27 6.30 -3.48
N GLN A 125 -0.69 5.52 -4.39
CA GLN A 125 -0.79 4.06 -4.37
C GLN A 125 0.01 3.46 -3.20
N ARG A 126 1.18 4.02 -2.86
CA ARG A 126 1.95 3.58 -1.69
C ARG A 126 1.17 3.78 -0.39
N LEU A 127 0.48 4.90 -0.25
CA LEU A 127 -0.41 5.14 0.89
C LEU A 127 -1.63 4.21 0.86
N ALA A 128 -2.18 3.90 -0.31
CA ALA A 128 -3.27 2.96 -0.47
C ALA A 128 -2.89 1.54 -0.04
N LEU A 129 -1.66 1.09 -0.35
CA LEU A 129 -1.13 -0.19 0.13
C LEU A 129 -1.08 -0.26 1.66
N ILE A 130 -0.52 0.79 2.30
CA ILE A 130 -0.48 0.88 3.77
C ILE A 130 -1.89 0.87 4.34
N TYR A 131 -2.79 1.67 3.76
CA TYR A 131 -4.16 1.82 4.24
C TYR A 131 -4.99 0.56 4.01
N SER A 132 -4.76 -0.24 2.98
CA SER A 132 -5.47 -1.51 2.77
C SER A 132 -5.07 -2.60 3.77
N ASN A 133 -3.87 -2.52 4.35
CA ASN A 133 -3.41 -3.50 5.33
C ASN A 133 -4.10 -3.28 6.70
N LYS A 134 -4.87 -4.29 7.13
CA LYS A 134 -5.65 -4.25 8.37
C LYS A 134 -4.79 -4.02 9.61
N ILE A 135 -3.64 -4.67 9.72
CA ILE A 135 -2.77 -4.55 10.89
C ILE A 135 -2.13 -3.16 10.94
N LYS A 136 -1.62 -2.67 9.81
CA LYS A 136 -1.08 -1.30 9.72
C LYS A 136 -2.15 -0.27 10.10
N ARG A 137 -3.40 -0.42 9.65
CA ARG A 137 -4.52 0.44 10.10
C ARG A 137 -4.80 0.35 11.58
N VAL A 138 -4.83 -0.85 12.15
CA VAL A 138 -5.07 -1.08 13.58
C VAL A 138 -3.97 -0.40 14.42
N ILE A 139 -2.70 -0.57 14.04
CA ILE A 139 -1.56 0.13 14.66
C ILE A 139 -1.74 1.65 14.56
N LEU A 140 -2.05 2.18 13.37
CA LEU A 140 -2.29 3.61 13.19
C LEU A 140 -3.46 4.10 14.04
N ASN A 141 -4.58 3.39 14.12
CA ASN A 141 -5.73 3.73 14.97
C ASN A 141 -5.34 3.82 16.45
N ARG A 142 -4.56 2.86 16.95
CA ARG A 142 -4.06 2.89 18.33
C ARG A 142 -3.18 4.12 18.58
N LEU A 143 -2.32 4.44 17.63
CA LEU A 143 -1.47 5.62 17.66
C LEU A 143 -2.26 6.93 17.49
N ARG A 144 -3.42 6.93 16.81
CA ARG A 144 -4.32 8.10 16.77
C ARG A 144 -4.92 8.39 18.15
N ASP A 145 -5.24 7.33 18.89
CA ASP A 145 -5.82 7.43 20.22
C ASP A 145 -4.80 7.85 21.26
N GLU A 146 -3.61 7.25 21.27
CA GLU A 146 -2.61 7.47 22.33
C GLU A 146 -1.49 8.43 21.95
N GLY A 147 -1.25 8.59 20.64
CA GLY A 147 -0.16 9.35 20.08
C GLY A 147 1.21 8.65 20.17
N VAL A 148 1.59 8.16 21.34
CA VAL A 148 2.86 7.47 21.59
C VAL A 148 2.67 6.23 22.45
N ILE A 149 3.32 5.14 22.09
CA ILE A 149 3.26 3.86 22.78
C ILE A 149 4.66 3.22 22.82
N SER A 150 4.93 2.38 23.82
CA SER A 150 6.19 1.62 23.80
C SER A 150 6.15 0.54 22.72
N LYS A 151 7.28 0.30 22.06
CA LYS A 151 7.39 -0.69 20.98
C LYS A 151 7.00 -2.09 21.48
N SER A 152 7.48 -2.47 22.67
CA SER A 152 7.15 -3.76 23.29
C SER A 152 5.65 -3.91 23.55
N GLU A 153 5.00 -2.88 24.09
CA GLU A 153 3.55 -2.89 24.34
C GLU A 153 2.75 -2.99 23.04
N LEU A 154 3.13 -2.21 22.02
CA LEU A 154 2.48 -2.25 20.70
C LEU A 154 2.58 -3.65 20.07
N MET A 155 3.75 -4.28 20.17
CA MET A 155 3.99 -5.63 19.66
C MET A 155 3.13 -6.67 20.38
N ILE A 156 3.08 -6.64 21.72
CA ILE A 156 2.25 -7.55 22.51
C ILE A 156 0.77 -7.37 22.14
N TRP A 157 0.30 -6.12 22.12
CA TRP A 157 -1.09 -5.79 21.80
C TRP A 157 -1.48 -6.22 20.38
N ALA A 158 -0.61 -6.00 19.39
CA ALA A 158 -0.89 -6.39 18.02
C ALA A 158 -0.95 -7.93 17.87
N LYS A 159 -0.08 -8.68 18.56
CA LYS A 159 -0.14 -10.15 18.62
C LYS A 159 -1.45 -10.64 19.24
N ASP A 160 -1.89 -10.03 20.34
CA ASP A 160 -3.13 -10.40 21.04
C ASP A 160 -4.39 -10.20 20.18
N ILE A 161 -4.40 -9.14 19.36
CA ILE A 161 -5.51 -8.87 18.44
C ILE A 161 -5.55 -9.90 17.31
N TYR A 162 -4.40 -10.19 16.72
CA TYR A 162 -4.37 -10.97 15.49
C TYR A 162 -4.44 -12.48 15.74
N LYS A 163 -3.99 -12.98 16.91
CA LYS A 163 -4.00 -14.41 17.31
C LYS A 163 -3.43 -15.41 16.30
N GLU A 164 -3.00 -14.95 15.15
CA GLU A 164 -2.37 -15.71 14.08
C GLU A 164 -0.88 -15.80 14.38
N GLU A 165 -0.34 -17.01 14.27
CA GLU A 165 1.05 -17.32 14.63
C GLU A 165 2.06 -16.69 13.65
N ILE A 166 1.61 -16.31 12.44
CA ILE A 166 2.48 -15.93 11.32
C ILE A 166 2.30 -14.45 10.94
N VAL A 167 2.78 -13.53 11.79
CA VAL A 167 2.77 -12.09 11.49
C VAL A 167 4.10 -11.43 11.85
N ASP A 168 4.82 -10.96 10.83
CA ASP A 168 6.00 -10.11 10.98
C ASP A 168 5.60 -8.66 11.34
N LEU A 169 5.28 -8.45 12.62
CA LEU A 169 4.86 -7.14 13.13
C LEU A 169 6.00 -6.11 13.13
N GLU A 170 7.25 -6.56 13.30
CA GLU A 170 8.40 -5.67 13.29
C GLU A 170 8.62 -5.09 11.89
N GLY A 171 8.56 -5.93 10.86
CA GLY A 171 8.59 -5.48 9.47
C GLY A 171 7.45 -4.51 9.12
N MET A 172 6.27 -4.65 9.74
CA MET A 172 5.15 -3.72 9.56
C MET A 172 5.42 -2.35 10.20
N ILE A 173 5.94 -2.32 11.43
CA ILE A 173 6.31 -1.07 12.09
C ILE A 173 7.44 -0.38 11.31
N MET A 174 8.43 -1.15 10.84
CA MET A 174 9.54 -0.64 10.05
C MET A 174 9.05 -0.01 8.73
N ASP A 175 8.06 -0.59 8.06
CA ASP A 175 7.45 0.03 6.88
C ASP A 175 6.78 1.37 7.24
N LEU A 176 6.02 1.45 8.33
CA LEU A 176 5.44 2.71 8.79
C LEU A 176 6.52 3.78 9.11
N ILE A 177 7.67 3.36 9.64
CA ILE A 177 8.84 4.22 9.88
C ILE A 177 9.45 4.70 8.56
N LYS A 178 9.76 3.79 7.63
CA LYS A 178 10.33 4.12 6.30
C LYS A 178 9.43 5.08 5.52
N LYS A 179 8.11 4.92 5.65
CA LYS A 179 7.10 5.78 5.00
C LYS A 179 6.89 7.11 5.74
N GLY A 180 7.56 7.28 6.88
CA GLY A 180 7.55 8.50 7.68
C GLY A 180 6.19 8.79 8.30
N LEU A 181 5.41 7.76 8.61
CA LEU A 181 4.15 7.89 9.35
C LEU A 181 4.39 7.87 10.86
N VAL A 182 5.33 7.03 11.28
CA VAL A 182 5.75 6.92 12.68
C VAL A 182 7.25 7.15 12.82
N LYS A 183 7.68 7.49 14.03
CA LYS A 183 9.09 7.65 14.39
C LYS A 183 9.39 6.80 15.62
N GLU A 184 10.50 6.10 15.58
CA GLU A 184 11.05 5.40 16.74
C GLU A 184 12.00 6.32 17.51
N GLY A 185 11.96 6.26 18.84
CA GLY A 185 12.85 7.06 19.69
C GLY A 185 12.89 6.61 21.14
N SER A 186 13.97 6.97 21.84
CA SER A 186 14.15 6.69 23.26
C SER A 186 13.98 7.96 24.10
N VAL A 187 13.33 7.86 25.24
CA VAL A 187 13.24 8.96 26.23
C VAL A 187 14.20 8.67 27.38
N LYS A 188 15.02 9.66 27.73
CA LYS A 188 15.99 9.53 28.82
C LYS A 188 15.31 9.11 30.12
N GLY A 189 15.79 8.03 30.72
CA GLY A 189 15.24 7.48 31.97
C GLY A 189 14.14 6.44 31.77
N LEU A 190 13.75 6.15 30.53
CA LEU A 190 12.89 5.02 30.19
C LEU A 190 13.71 3.91 29.51
N PRO A 191 13.48 2.64 29.86
CA PRO A 191 14.20 1.51 29.28
C PRO A 191 13.67 1.09 27.89
N SER A 192 12.47 1.53 27.52
CA SER A 192 11.79 1.07 26.31
C SER A 192 11.85 2.09 25.17
N GLU A 193 12.04 1.59 23.96
CA GLU A 193 11.82 2.34 22.73
C GLU A 193 10.34 2.71 22.59
N LEU A 194 10.08 3.91 22.06
CA LEU A 194 8.76 4.46 21.86
C LEU A 194 8.50 4.68 20.37
N ILE A 195 7.27 4.41 19.95
CA ILE A 195 6.76 4.67 18.61
C ILE A 195 5.82 5.88 18.69
N PHE A 196 6.19 6.95 17.99
CA PHE A 196 5.48 8.22 17.92
C PHE A 196 4.75 8.36 16.58
N LEU A 197 3.47 8.76 16.58
CA LEU A 197 2.78 9.15 15.34
C LEU A 197 3.23 10.54 14.90
N ILE A 198 3.86 10.64 13.73
CA ILE A 198 4.38 11.93 13.22
C ILE A 198 3.62 12.43 12.00
N TYR A 199 3.02 11.51 11.25
CA TYR A 199 2.10 11.79 10.16
C TYR A 199 0.94 10.79 10.20
N ASP A 200 -0.20 11.20 9.68
CA ASP A 200 -1.37 10.34 9.55
C ASP A 200 -1.81 10.26 8.09
N ILE A 201 -2.68 9.29 7.78
CA ILE A 201 -3.28 9.10 6.47
C ILE A 201 -4.73 9.59 6.53
N ILE A 202 -5.05 10.56 5.68
CA ILE A 202 -6.45 10.87 5.36
C ILE A 202 -6.85 10.09 4.11
N ALA A 203 -7.99 9.42 4.18
CA ALA A 203 -8.61 8.68 3.09
C ALA A 203 -10.09 9.04 3.06
N THR A 204 -10.58 9.56 1.92
CA THR A 204 -11.99 9.93 1.76
C THR A 204 -12.34 10.11 0.29
N ARG A 205 -13.62 9.99 -0.07
CA ARG A 205 -14.07 10.35 -1.41
C ARG A 205 -14.14 11.85 -1.60
N THR A 206 -13.87 12.28 -2.83
CA THR A 206 -13.97 13.68 -3.26
C THR A 206 -14.67 13.79 -4.60
N PRO A 207 -15.44 14.86 -4.84
CA PRO A 207 -16.01 15.09 -6.16
C PRO A 207 -14.90 15.37 -7.18
N PRO A 208 -15.05 14.94 -8.44
CA PRO A 208 -14.09 15.19 -9.51
C PRO A 208 -14.23 16.62 -10.06
N VAL A 209 -13.78 17.61 -9.27
CA VAL A 209 -14.01 19.05 -9.50
C VAL A 209 -13.70 19.49 -10.92
N LYS A 210 -12.55 19.08 -11.46
CA LYS A 210 -12.12 19.46 -12.83
C LYS A 210 -13.06 18.95 -13.93
N LEU A 211 -13.68 17.80 -13.74
CA LEU A 211 -14.66 17.24 -14.68
C LEU A 211 -16.03 17.87 -14.44
N PHE A 212 -16.40 18.11 -13.20
CA PHE A 212 -17.67 18.73 -12.81
C PHE A 212 -17.82 20.16 -13.37
N ASP A 213 -16.73 20.95 -13.32
CA ASP A 213 -16.72 22.35 -13.75
C ASP A 213 -16.90 22.48 -15.27
N ASP A 214 -16.19 21.66 -16.05
CA ASP A 214 -16.23 21.68 -17.53
C ASP A 214 -16.30 20.26 -18.14
N PRO A 215 -17.45 19.55 -18.07
CA PRO A 215 -17.57 18.19 -18.59
C PRO A 215 -17.48 18.13 -20.12
N SER A 216 -17.98 19.18 -20.80
CA SER A 216 -18.05 19.24 -22.26
C SER A 216 -16.68 19.28 -22.90
N SER A 217 -15.76 20.12 -22.38
CA SER A 217 -14.38 20.16 -22.88
C SER A 217 -13.61 18.86 -22.59
N ARG A 218 -14.17 17.98 -21.75
CA ARG A 218 -13.57 16.74 -21.27
C ARG A 218 -14.13 15.51 -21.98
N GLY A 219 -15.03 15.68 -22.94
CA GLY A 219 -15.52 14.59 -23.80
C GLY A 219 -16.99 14.23 -23.62
N LEU A 220 -17.71 14.85 -22.67
CA LEU A 220 -19.12 14.59 -22.49
C LEU A 220 -19.99 15.41 -23.46
N PRO A 221 -20.96 14.81 -24.16
CA PRO A 221 -21.92 15.55 -24.97
C PRO A 221 -22.70 16.58 -24.15
N ALA A 222 -22.91 17.77 -24.73
CA ALA A 222 -23.53 18.91 -24.03
C ALA A 222 -24.91 18.61 -23.42
N HIS A 223 -25.68 17.71 -24.03
CA HIS A 223 -27.01 17.31 -23.52
C HIS A 223 -26.96 16.42 -22.27
N LEU A 224 -25.82 15.78 -21.97
CA LEU A 224 -25.64 14.91 -20.79
C LEU A 224 -24.99 15.64 -19.61
N VAL A 225 -24.60 16.91 -19.77
CA VAL A 225 -23.87 17.69 -18.75
C VAL A 225 -24.66 17.84 -17.46
N GLU A 226 -25.95 18.14 -17.56
CA GLU A 226 -26.80 18.34 -16.38
C GLU A 226 -27.08 17.00 -15.67
N ASP A 227 -27.25 15.91 -16.42
CA ASP A 227 -27.40 14.56 -15.85
C ASP A 227 -26.15 14.16 -15.06
N TYR A 228 -24.97 14.42 -15.62
CA TYR A 228 -23.69 14.16 -14.93
C TYR A 228 -23.54 14.95 -13.63
N ARG A 229 -23.84 16.25 -13.67
CA ARG A 229 -23.80 17.11 -12.48
C ARG A 229 -24.83 16.66 -11.43
N ASN A 230 -26.02 16.28 -11.86
CA ASN A 230 -27.06 15.76 -10.98
C ASN A 230 -26.63 14.46 -10.29
N GLU A 231 -26.00 13.54 -11.02
CA GLU A 231 -25.50 12.28 -10.47
C GLU A 231 -24.45 12.52 -9.37
N ILE A 232 -23.48 13.40 -9.60
CA ILE A 232 -22.49 13.79 -8.58
C ILE A 232 -23.18 14.39 -7.36
N ASN A 233 -24.14 15.29 -7.58
CA ASN A 233 -24.87 15.92 -6.48
C ASN A 233 -25.69 14.90 -5.66
N ILE A 234 -26.35 13.94 -6.32
CA ILE A 234 -27.12 12.87 -5.66
C ILE A 234 -26.20 12.00 -4.82
N TYR A 235 -25.05 11.60 -5.38
CA TYR A 235 -24.05 10.82 -4.69
C TYR A 235 -23.57 11.51 -3.40
N PHE A 236 -23.03 12.73 -3.51
CA PHE A 236 -22.43 13.41 -2.35
C PHE A 236 -23.45 13.97 -1.35
N LYS A 237 -24.73 14.12 -1.71
CA LYS A 237 -25.80 14.45 -0.74
C LYS A 237 -26.09 13.32 0.24
N SER A 238 -25.89 12.07 -0.19
CA SER A 238 -26.22 10.87 0.59
C SER A 238 -24.98 10.16 1.14
N TYR A 239 -23.80 10.45 0.58
CA TYR A 239 -22.55 9.83 0.96
C TYR A 239 -22.21 10.08 2.44
N LYS A 240 -21.92 8.98 3.13
CA LYS A 240 -21.39 8.99 4.50
C LYS A 240 -20.07 8.23 4.49
N PRO A 241 -18.93 8.90 4.76
CA PRO A 241 -17.65 8.23 4.82
C PRO A 241 -17.66 7.08 5.84
N THR A 242 -17.15 5.92 5.44
CA THR A 242 -16.91 4.78 6.33
C THR A 242 -15.52 4.22 6.11
N GLU A 243 -14.95 3.57 7.12
CA GLU A 243 -13.64 2.92 6.97
C GLU A 243 -13.70 1.78 5.94
N ASP A 244 -14.77 0.99 5.92
CA ASP A 244 -14.97 -0.11 4.97
C ASP A 244 -14.97 0.40 3.51
N ASP A 245 -15.67 1.51 3.23
CA ASP A 245 -15.63 2.16 1.92
C ASP A 245 -14.22 2.60 1.53
N ASN A 246 -13.51 3.27 2.45
CA ASN A 246 -12.15 3.72 2.21
C ASN A 246 -11.16 2.56 1.96
N VAL A 247 -11.33 1.43 2.65
CA VAL A 247 -10.47 0.25 2.48
C VAL A 247 -10.70 -0.38 1.10
N LYS A 248 -11.96 -0.54 0.70
CA LYS A 248 -12.32 -1.04 -0.65
C LYS A 248 -11.73 -0.16 -1.76
N LEU A 249 -11.77 1.16 -1.59
CA LEU A 249 -11.17 2.10 -2.53
C LEU A 249 -9.64 2.02 -2.55
N ALA A 250 -9.01 1.85 -1.39
CA ALA A 250 -7.57 1.65 -1.32
C ALA A 250 -7.14 0.36 -2.04
N GLU A 251 -7.91 -0.72 -1.91
CA GLU A 251 -7.67 -1.97 -2.64
C GLU A 251 -7.76 -1.78 -4.17
N ILE A 252 -8.73 -0.98 -4.64
CA ILE A 252 -8.86 -0.61 -6.06
C ILE A 252 -7.64 0.14 -6.57
N PHE A 253 -7.03 1.00 -5.75
CA PHE A 253 -5.84 1.77 -6.13
C PHE A 253 -4.58 0.91 -6.22
N ASN A 254 -4.59 -0.23 -5.54
CA ASN A 254 -3.50 -1.20 -5.54
C ASN A 254 -3.55 -2.12 -6.76
N ASP A 255 -4.66 -2.14 -7.51
CA ASP A 255 -4.76 -2.83 -8.80
C ASP A 255 -4.16 -1.96 -9.93
N PRO A 256 -3.08 -2.39 -10.59
CA PRO A 256 -2.40 -1.56 -11.60
C PRO A 256 -3.28 -1.21 -12.80
N GLN A 257 -4.12 -2.14 -13.26
CA GLN A 257 -4.98 -1.96 -14.44
C GLN A 257 -6.09 -0.94 -14.14
N THR A 258 -6.68 -1.07 -12.96
CA THR A 258 -7.72 -0.18 -12.48
C THR A 258 -7.17 1.21 -12.22
N TYR A 259 -5.99 1.33 -11.61
CA TYR A 259 -5.35 2.62 -11.37
C TYR A 259 -4.99 3.34 -12.68
N GLU A 260 -4.45 2.66 -13.70
CA GLU A 260 -4.16 3.30 -14.99
C GLU A 260 -5.45 3.78 -15.69
N THR A 261 -6.54 3.01 -15.57
CA THR A 261 -7.85 3.44 -16.09
C THR A 261 -8.40 4.63 -15.32
N LEU A 262 -8.28 4.64 -13.99
CA LEU A 262 -8.67 5.77 -13.15
C LEU A 262 -7.88 7.05 -13.50
N ARG A 263 -6.59 6.94 -13.82
CA ARG A 263 -5.79 8.09 -14.27
C ARG A 263 -6.35 8.72 -15.55
N LEU A 264 -6.80 7.92 -16.51
CA LEU A 264 -7.49 8.43 -17.70
C LEU A 264 -8.79 9.15 -17.30
N LEU A 265 -9.63 8.47 -16.52
CA LEU A 265 -10.95 8.97 -16.11
C LEU A 265 -10.89 10.24 -15.26
N ARG A 266 -9.82 10.47 -14.51
CA ARG A 266 -9.57 11.73 -13.78
C ARG A 266 -9.31 12.93 -14.69
N THR A 267 -9.01 12.70 -15.97
CA THR A 267 -8.63 13.75 -16.93
C THR A 267 -9.61 13.96 -18.08
N ALA A 268 -10.43 12.95 -18.39
CA ALA A 268 -11.38 12.95 -19.48
C ALA A 268 -12.56 12.00 -19.21
N ILE A 269 -13.69 12.31 -19.82
CA ILE A 269 -14.87 11.47 -19.93
C ILE A 269 -14.77 10.76 -21.27
N VAL A 270 -14.79 9.43 -21.26
CA VAL A 270 -14.32 8.63 -22.40
C VAL A 270 -15.27 7.51 -22.77
N THR A 271 -15.19 7.03 -24.00
CA THR A 271 -15.95 5.86 -24.45
C THR A 271 -15.21 4.56 -24.16
N LYS A 272 -15.89 3.41 -24.28
CA LYS A 272 -15.22 2.10 -24.17
C LYS A 272 -14.05 1.96 -25.16
N ASN A 273 -14.20 2.47 -26.39
CA ASN A 273 -13.16 2.45 -27.43
C ASN A 273 -11.90 3.24 -27.03
N ASP A 274 -12.04 4.27 -26.21
CA ASP A 274 -10.90 5.04 -25.72
C ASP A 274 -10.18 4.29 -24.60
N ILE A 275 -10.92 3.61 -23.72
CA ILE A 275 -10.36 2.73 -22.69
C ILE A 275 -9.66 1.53 -23.33
N GLU A 276 -10.16 1.01 -24.45
CA GLU A 276 -9.49 -0.06 -25.23
C GLU A 276 -8.07 0.30 -25.68
N LYS A 277 -7.77 1.59 -25.85
CA LYS A 277 -6.41 2.04 -26.18
C LYS A 277 -5.43 1.81 -25.02
N LEU A 278 -5.92 1.65 -23.78
CA LEU A 278 -5.11 1.35 -22.59
C LEU A 278 -4.59 -0.10 -22.56
N LYS A 279 -5.05 -1.00 -23.44
CA LYS A 279 -4.41 -2.32 -23.64
C LYS A 279 -2.92 -2.18 -23.94
N LYS A 280 -2.53 -1.12 -24.66
CA LYS A 280 -1.11 -0.80 -24.94
C LYS A 280 -0.31 -0.41 -23.69
N LYS A 281 -0.98 -0.13 -22.57
CA LYS A 281 -0.41 0.21 -21.27
C LYS A 281 -0.62 -0.89 -20.22
N GLY A 282 -1.03 -2.08 -20.63
CA GLY A 282 -1.22 -3.23 -19.74
C GLY A 282 -2.59 -3.30 -19.05
N VAL A 283 -3.61 -2.61 -19.57
CA VAL A 283 -5.01 -2.82 -19.15
C VAL A 283 -5.64 -3.85 -20.07
N ASP A 284 -5.52 -5.13 -19.71
CA ASP A 284 -5.93 -6.25 -20.56
C ASP A 284 -7.43 -6.56 -20.42
N ASP A 285 -7.94 -6.55 -19.18
CA ASP A 285 -9.34 -6.86 -18.86
C ASP A 285 -10.14 -5.59 -18.49
N ILE A 286 -10.69 -4.96 -19.53
CA ILE A 286 -11.45 -3.71 -19.41
C ILE A 286 -12.79 -3.94 -18.70
N ASP A 287 -13.44 -5.08 -18.93
CA ASP A 287 -14.75 -5.36 -18.34
C ASP A 287 -14.61 -5.59 -16.83
N PHE A 288 -13.54 -6.28 -16.39
CA PHE A 288 -13.18 -6.38 -14.98
C PHE A 288 -12.94 -5.01 -14.36
N VAL A 289 -12.11 -4.16 -14.98
CA VAL A 289 -11.77 -2.84 -14.44
C VAL A 289 -13.00 -1.93 -14.34
N LEU A 290 -13.81 -1.86 -15.39
CA LEU A 290 -15.03 -1.05 -15.39
C LEU A 290 -16.02 -1.54 -14.35
N LYS A 291 -16.17 -2.86 -14.21
CA LYS A 291 -17.00 -3.45 -13.16
C LYS A 291 -16.49 -3.09 -11.77
N ALA A 292 -15.19 -3.19 -11.51
CA ALA A 292 -14.61 -2.83 -10.21
C ALA A 292 -14.87 -1.37 -9.84
N LEU A 293 -14.67 -0.44 -10.79
CA LEU A 293 -14.95 0.98 -10.59
C LEU A 293 -16.45 1.28 -10.42
N TRP A 294 -17.31 0.56 -11.14
CA TRP A 294 -18.76 0.69 -11.07
C TRP A 294 -19.31 0.18 -9.73
N ASP A 295 -18.90 -1.03 -9.32
CA ASP A 295 -19.31 -1.65 -8.06
C ASP A 295 -18.85 -0.80 -6.86
N ALA A 296 -17.71 -0.11 -7.00
CA ALA A 296 -17.23 0.87 -6.04
C ALA A 296 -17.86 2.26 -6.19
N GLN A 297 -18.87 2.44 -7.04
CA GLN A 297 -19.58 3.71 -7.27
C GLN A 297 -18.64 4.89 -7.61
N MET A 298 -17.49 4.60 -8.23
CA MET A 298 -16.56 5.63 -8.67
C MET A 298 -16.99 6.22 -10.01
N ILE A 299 -17.54 5.40 -10.89
CA ILE A 299 -17.92 5.79 -12.26
C ILE A 299 -19.42 5.63 -12.50
N HIS A 300 -19.92 6.36 -13.49
CA HIS A 300 -21.23 6.16 -14.10
C HIS A 300 -21.11 6.18 -15.63
N ALA A 301 -21.97 5.44 -16.32
CA ALA A 301 -22.02 5.32 -17.76
C ALA A 301 -23.24 6.08 -18.27
N PHE A 302 -23.00 7.20 -18.93
CA PHE A 302 -24.03 8.04 -19.53
C PHE A 302 -24.24 7.60 -20.98
N GLN A 303 -25.49 7.51 -21.43
CA GLN A 303 -25.81 7.04 -22.77
C GLN A 303 -26.47 8.12 -23.60
N ASP A 304 -25.98 8.33 -24.83
CA ASP A 304 -26.64 9.23 -25.79
C ASP A 304 -27.76 8.52 -26.57
N GLU A 305 -28.51 9.28 -27.37
CA GLU A 305 -29.60 8.75 -28.21
C GLU A 305 -29.15 7.68 -29.21
N ARG A 306 -27.86 7.64 -29.55
CA ARG A 306 -27.25 6.66 -30.46
C ARG A 306 -26.72 5.42 -29.73
N LYS A 307 -27.00 5.32 -28.42
CA LYS A 307 -26.54 4.26 -27.53
C LYS A 307 -25.02 4.25 -27.29
N ASN A 308 -24.31 5.35 -27.55
CA ASN A 308 -22.90 5.44 -27.17
C ASN A 308 -22.80 5.67 -25.66
N GLU A 309 -21.93 4.91 -25.01
CA GLU A 309 -21.67 5.01 -23.58
C GLU A 309 -20.45 5.89 -23.30
N TYR A 310 -20.62 6.84 -22.38
CA TYR A 310 -19.61 7.75 -21.88
C TYR A 310 -19.37 7.45 -20.40
N TYR A 311 -18.18 6.98 -20.09
CA TYR A 311 -17.77 6.63 -18.74
C TYR A 311 -17.18 7.88 -18.08
N ALA A 312 -17.84 8.36 -17.02
CA ALA A 312 -17.41 9.53 -16.27
C ALA A 312 -17.20 9.17 -14.81
N LEU A 313 -16.17 9.77 -14.20
CA LEU A 313 -15.95 9.68 -12.77
C LEU A 313 -17.05 10.47 -12.05
N VAL A 314 -17.79 9.83 -11.14
CA VAL A 314 -18.79 10.45 -10.26
C VAL A 314 -18.19 10.72 -8.88
N SER A 315 -17.34 9.82 -8.39
CA SER A 315 -16.59 10.02 -7.16
C SER A 315 -15.14 9.58 -7.34
N ASP A 316 -14.22 10.41 -6.86
CA ASP A 316 -12.80 10.10 -6.79
C ASP A 316 -12.44 9.71 -5.35
N PHE A 317 -11.32 9.04 -5.17
CA PHE A 317 -10.76 8.72 -3.86
C PHE A 317 -9.50 9.54 -3.61
N TYR A 318 -9.51 10.26 -2.51
CA TYR A 318 -8.42 11.10 -2.06
C TYR A 318 -7.72 10.44 -0.89
N ILE A 319 -6.48 10.03 -1.11
CA ILE A 319 -5.61 9.52 -0.05
C ILE A 319 -4.31 10.31 0.01
N LYS A 320 -4.01 10.89 1.17
CA LYS A 320 -2.78 11.65 1.40
C LYS A 320 -2.27 11.54 2.82
N ARG A 321 -0.98 11.79 2.94
CA ARG A 321 -0.30 12.02 4.21
C ARG A 321 -0.64 13.43 4.74
N ILE A 322 -1.02 13.52 6.00
CA ILE A 322 -1.36 14.77 6.69
C ILE A 322 -0.58 14.92 7.98
N PHE A 323 -0.25 16.17 8.34
CA PHE A 323 0.33 16.45 9.65
C PHE A 323 -0.78 16.43 10.72
N PRO A 324 -0.68 15.57 11.73
CA PRO A 324 -1.76 15.27 12.68
C PRO A 324 -1.87 16.34 13.78
N LYS A 325 -2.33 17.55 13.43
CA LYS A 325 -2.51 18.65 14.40
C LYS A 325 -3.40 18.28 15.59
N TYR A 326 -4.34 17.35 15.41
CA TYR A 326 -5.26 16.91 16.47
C TYR A 326 -4.54 16.22 17.63
N LEU A 327 -3.32 15.70 17.42
CA LEU A 327 -2.54 15.05 18.48
C LEU A 327 -2.15 16.00 19.61
N MET A 328 -2.16 17.31 19.39
CA MET A 328 -1.99 18.27 20.49
C MET A 328 -3.09 18.11 21.55
N ASN A 329 -4.32 17.80 21.12
CA ASN A 329 -5.43 17.53 22.04
C ASN A 329 -5.27 16.17 22.73
N VAL A 330 -4.73 15.17 22.01
CA VAL A 330 -4.41 13.85 22.58
C VAL A 330 -3.35 14.01 23.68
N ILE A 331 -2.22 14.65 23.39
CA ILE A 331 -1.15 14.90 24.36
C ILE A 331 -1.67 15.64 25.59
N LYS A 332 -2.50 16.68 25.39
CA LYS A 332 -3.13 17.43 26.48
C LYS A 332 -4.01 16.53 27.35
N ARG A 333 -4.84 15.69 26.73
CA ARG A 333 -5.71 14.73 27.43
C ARG A 333 -4.90 13.73 28.24
N GLU A 334 -3.85 13.15 27.66
CA GLU A 334 -2.96 12.20 28.36
C GLU A 334 -2.24 12.85 29.56
N TYR A 335 -1.86 14.13 29.43
CA TYR A 335 -1.29 14.91 30.54
C TYR A 335 -2.31 15.12 31.66
N GLU A 336 -3.53 15.57 31.33
CA GLU A 336 -4.60 15.82 32.31
C GLU A 336 -4.99 14.53 33.07
N GLN A 337 -5.02 13.40 32.36
CA GLN A 337 -5.35 12.08 32.92
C GLN A 337 -4.17 11.42 33.65
N LYS A 338 -2.95 11.96 33.53
CA LYS A 338 -1.71 11.36 34.05
C LYS A 338 -1.50 9.91 33.57
N SER A 339 -1.99 9.58 32.38
CA SER A 339 -1.86 8.26 31.77
C SER A 339 -0.45 7.99 31.22
N LYS A 340 0.31 9.05 30.94
CA LYS A 340 1.70 8.98 30.44
C LYS A 340 2.63 9.87 31.24
N ALA A 341 3.91 9.50 31.32
CA ALA A 341 4.93 10.27 32.00
C ALA A 341 5.18 11.62 31.29
N ASN A 342 5.35 12.70 32.06
CA ASN A 342 5.55 14.04 31.50
C ASN A 342 6.74 14.12 30.51
N GLN A 343 7.83 13.39 30.78
CA GLN A 343 8.99 13.37 29.90
C GLN A 343 8.68 12.79 28.52
N VAL A 344 7.79 11.79 28.45
CA VAL A 344 7.32 11.21 27.18
C VAL A 344 6.50 12.22 26.39
N LEU A 345 5.59 12.93 27.07
CA LEU A 345 4.74 13.92 26.43
C LEU A 345 5.53 15.13 25.93
N VAL A 346 6.53 15.58 26.70
CA VAL A 346 7.45 16.64 26.28
C VAL A 346 8.26 16.19 25.06
N GLU A 347 8.82 14.98 25.09
CA GLU A 347 9.56 14.46 23.94
C GLU A 347 8.68 14.33 22.71
N TYR A 348 7.42 13.94 22.89
CA TYR A 348 6.50 13.85 21.77
C TYR A 348 6.21 15.21 21.13
N ILE A 349 6.08 16.28 21.93
CA ILE A 349 5.97 17.65 21.42
C ILE A 349 7.22 18.01 20.60
N ASN A 350 8.42 17.71 21.10
CA ASN A 350 9.68 17.96 20.37
C ASN A 350 9.74 17.21 19.04
N VAL A 351 9.30 15.94 19.02
CA VAL A 351 9.21 15.11 17.82
C VAL A 351 8.23 15.70 16.81
N LEU A 352 7.06 16.17 17.25
CA LEU A 352 6.07 16.80 16.36
C LEU A 352 6.53 18.17 15.85
N GLU A 353 7.19 18.96 16.69
CA GLU A 353 7.76 20.26 16.30
C GLU A 353 8.85 20.09 15.24
N SER A 354 9.84 19.22 15.48
CA SER A 354 10.90 18.93 14.51
C SER A 354 10.32 18.44 13.18
N THR A 355 9.36 17.51 13.22
CA THR A 355 8.65 17.03 12.03
C THR A 355 7.96 18.16 11.26
N TYR A 356 7.30 19.09 11.97
CA TYR A 356 6.62 20.22 11.37
C TYR A 356 7.59 21.23 10.73
N LEU A 357 8.73 21.48 11.37
CA LEU A 357 9.76 22.39 10.85
C LEU A 357 10.42 21.82 9.58
N SER A 358 10.84 20.55 9.59
CA SER A 358 11.40 19.89 8.39
C SER A 358 10.42 19.92 7.21
N ARG A 359 9.12 19.78 7.49
CA ARG A 359 8.07 19.90 6.46
C ARG A 359 8.03 21.28 5.84
N LYS A 360 8.11 22.34 6.65
CA LYS A 360 8.07 23.72 6.15
C LYS A 360 9.26 24.04 5.26
N GLU A 361 10.44 23.58 5.65
CA GLU A 361 11.66 23.76 4.85
C GLU A 361 11.55 23.05 3.50
N THR A 362 11.09 21.79 3.51
CA THR A 362 10.87 21.03 2.27
C THR A 362 9.83 21.70 1.35
N ALA A 363 8.74 22.23 1.92
CA ALA A 363 7.72 22.93 1.16
C ALA A 363 8.22 24.25 0.56
N LYS A 364 9.13 24.94 1.26
CA LYS A 364 9.76 26.17 0.78
C LYS A 364 10.69 25.89 -0.41
N ILE A 365 11.54 24.86 -0.30
CA ILE A 365 12.44 24.45 -1.40
C ILE A 365 11.64 24.11 -2.66
N LYS A 366 10.58 23.29 -2.54
CA LYS A 366 9.73 22.93 -3.68
C LYS A 366 9.01 24.12 -4.33
N ALA A 367 8.72 25.17 -3.56
CA ALA A 367 8.10 26.38 -4.09
C ALA A 367 9.10 27.32 -4.78
N GLU A 368 10.40 27.18 -4.50
CA GLU A 368 11.48 27.92 -5.16
C GLU A 368 11.96 27.22 -6.45
N GLU A 369 11.64 25.94 -6.64
CA GLU A 369 11.97 25.12 -7.82
C GLU A 369 10.87 25.09 -8.91
N LEU A 370 9.69 25.66 -8.64
CA LEU A 370 8.53 25.78 -9.55
C LEU A 370 8.40 27.21 -10.05
#